data_AF-A0A259MFR9-F1
#
_entry.id   AF-A0A259MFR9-F1
#
_cell.length_a   1.000
_cell.length_b   1.000
_cell.length_c   1.000
_cell.angle_alpha   90.00
_cell.angle_beta   90.00
_cell.angle_gamma   90.00
#
_symmetry.space_group_name_H-M   'P 1'
#
loop_
_entity.id
_entity.type
_entity.pdbx_description
1 polymer ?
#
loop_
_entity_poly.entity_id
_entity_poly.type
_entity_poly.pdbx_seq_one_letter_code
_entity_poly.pdbx_strand_id
1 'polypeptide(L)'
;MPRLAWTDLANSPGNAFLIVGELAPCFAGGRRDDDPFDSARLRFAANLIVRTCSHLKLQGPFAVQPSREGNSLIIQCVVTEHEDFARLGEVAGGYEIEASLWCGHRHFLLDNATHEALLAVAGQPDGRGAGRRARAASREAEEQRHRWGHD
;
A
#
# COMPACT_ATOMS: atom_id res chain seq x y z
N MET A 1 -10.75 6.21 -13.76
CA MET A 1 -10.71 7.23 -12.69
C MET A 1 -9.30 7.79 -12.63
N PRO A 2 -9.11 9.12 -12.58
CA PRO A 2 -7.78 9.71 -12.62
C PRO A 2 -7.08 9.54 -11.28
N ARG A 3 -5.97 8.79 -11.29
CA ARG A 3 -5.01 8.79 -10.20
C ARG A 3 -4.27 10.13 -10.25
N LEU A 4 -4.35 10.93 -9.19
CA LEU A 4 -3.59 12.17 -9.08
C LEU A 4 -2.17 11.89 -8.59
N ALA A 5 -1.25 12.80 -8.89
CA ALA A 5 0.07 12.75 -8.28
C ALA A 5 -0.07 13.07 -6.79
N TRP A 6 0.66 12.32 -5.96
CA TRP A 6 0.66 12.53 -4.51
C TRP A 6 0.98 13.98 -4.13
N THR A 7 1.96 14.58 -4.81
CA THR A 7 2.41 15.95 -4.60
C THR A 7 1.29 16.98 -4.72
N ASP A 8 0.35 16.76 -5.64
CA ASP A 8 -0.72 17.73 -5.88
C ASP A 8 -1.72 17.77 -4.71
N LEU A 9 -1.94 16.62 -4.07
CA LEU A 9 -2.85 16.49 -2.93
C LEU A 9 -2.17 16.80 -1.59
N ALA A 10 -0.89 16.43 -1.44
CA ALA A 10 -0.11 16.72 -0.23
C ALA A 10 0.13 18.22 -0.02
N ASN A 11 0.11 19.01 -1.09
CA ASN A 11 0.27 20.47 -1.03
C ASN A 11 -1.02 21.21 -0.67
N SER A 12 -2.14 20.52 -0.48
CA SER A 12 -3.43 21.14 -0.10
C SER A 12 -4.21 20.26 0.88
N PRO A 13 -3.65 19.96 2.07
CA PRO A 13 -4.26 19.03 3.03
C PRO A 13 -5.64 19.50 3.52
N GLY A 14 -5.88 20.81 3.58
CA GLY A 14 -7.17 21.39 3.97
C GLY A 14 -8.33 21.18 2.98
N ASN A 15 -8.10 20.48 1.86
CA ASN A 15 -9.12 20.10 0.87
C ASN A 15 -9.17 18.58 0.62
N ALA A 16 -8.52 17.78 1.48
CA ALA A 16 -8.42 16.34 1.28
C ALA A 16 -8.41 15.59 2.61
N PHE A 17 -8.66 14.28 2.53
CA PHE A 17 -8.69 13.36 3.65
C PHE A 17 -7.52 12.37 3.55
N LEU A 18 -6.87 12.10 4.67
CA LEU A 18 -5.72 11.20 4.75
C LEU A 18 -6.08 9.92 5.51
N ILE A 19 -5.72 8.78 4.94
CA ILE A 19 -5.75 7.48 5.61
C ILE A 19 -4.32 6.94 5.61
N VAL A 20 -3.81 6.60 6.78
CA VAL A 20 -2.49 6.00 6.97
C VAL A 20 -2.65 4.57 7.46
N GLY A 21 -1.99 3.64 6.77
CA GLY A 21 -1.86 2.24 7.19
C GLY A 21 -0.42 1.93 7.58
N GLU A 22 -0.16 1.66 8.85
CA GLU A 22 1.15 1.22 9.32
C GLU A 22 1.29 -0.31 9.17
N LEU A 23 2.37 -0.78 8.55
CA LEU A 23 2.60 -2.21 8.35
C LEU A 23 3.03 -2.87 9.65
N ALA A 24 2.24 -3.82 10.13
CA ALA A 24 2.66 -4.67 11.23
C ALA A 24 3.93 -5.46 10.87
N PRO A 25 4.84 -5.76 11.82
CA PRO A 25 6.07 -6.51 11.54
C PRO A 25 5.85 -7.88 10.89
N CYS A 26 4.70 -8.52 11.14
CA CYS A 26 4.33 -9.81 10.55
C CYS A 26 3.67 -9.72 9.17
N PHE A 27 3.33 -8.51 8.71
CA PHE A 27 2.63 -8.32 7.44
C PHE A 27 3.43 -8.89 6.27
N ALA A 28 2.76 -9.69 5.43
CA ALA A 28 3.32 -10.32 4.23
C ALA A 28 4.61 -11.14 4.49
N GLY A 29 4.66 -11.86 5.62
CA GLY A 29 5.79 -12.73 5.98
C GLY A 29 6.92 -12.01 6.71
N GLY A 30 6.77 -10.71 7.00
CA GLY A 30 7.73 -9.91 7.73
C GLY A 30 9.02 -9.61 6.98
N ARG A 31 9.97 -9.00 7.69
CA ARG A 31 11.22 -8.51 7.09
C ARG A 31 12.00 -9.67 6.48
N ARG A 32 12.52 -9.44 5.27
CA ARG A 32 13.39 -10.40 4.59
C ARG A 32 14.83 -9.87 4.56
N ASP A 33 15.79 -10.77 4.73
CA ASP A 33 17.21 -10.41 4.73
C ASP A 33 17.68 -9.92 3.36
N ASP A 34 17.05 -10.38 2.27
CA ASP A 34 17.31 -9.97 0.89
C ASP A 34 16.66 -8.62 0.51
N ASP A 35 15.87 -8.01 1.40
CA ASP A 35 15.20 -6.72 1.20
C ASP A 35 15.35 -5.84 2.45
N PRO A 36 16.55 -5.24 2.65
CA PRO A 36 16.85 -4.48 3.87
C PRO A 36 16.00 -3.21 4.03
N PHE A 37 15.29 -2.78 2.97
CA PHE A 37 14.43 -1.60 2.95
C PHE A 37 12.93 -1.95 3.00
N ASP A 38 12.58 -3.23 3.14
CA ASP A 38 11.18 -3.72 3.12
C ASP A 38 10.39 -3.23 1.88
N SER A 39 11.09 -3.01 0.77
CA SER A 39 10.54 -2.46 -0.47
C SER A 39 9.45 -3.35 -1.07
N ALA A 40 9.57 -4.66 -0.92
CA ALA A 40 8.58 -5.64 -1.37
C ALA A 40 7.30 -5.53 -0.54
N ARG A 41 7.41 -5.43 0.79
CA ARG A 41 6.26 -5.30 1.70
C ARG A 41 5.54 -3.98 1.48
N LEU A 42 6.28 -2.87 1.37
CA LEU A 42 5.71 -1.56 1.04
C LEU A 42 5.00 -1.56 -0.32
N ARG A 43 5.62 -2.12 -1.37
CA ARG A 43 4.97 -2.24 -2.69
C ARG A 43 3.73 -3.12 -2.65
N PHE A 44 3.78 -4.22 -1.90
CA PHE A 44 2.64 -5.13 -1.75
C PHE A 44 1.47 -4.44 -1.06
N ALA A 45 1.72 -3.78 0.08
CA ALA A 45 0.71 -2.99 0.79
C ALA A 45 0.15 -1.84 -0.06
N ALA A 46 1.01 -1.07 -0.73
CA ALA A 46 0.57 0.02 -1.60
C ALA A 46 -0.33 -0.47 -2.74
N ASN A 47 0.03 -1.58 -3.39
CA ASN A 47 -0.79 -2.18 -4.44
C ASN A 47 -2.12 -2.70 -3.90
N LEU A 48 -2.15 -3.27 -2.69
CA LEU A 48 -3.39 -3.67 -2.05
C LEU A 48 -4.32 -2.48 -1.88
N ILE A 49 -3.85 -1.37 -1.28
CA ILE A 49 -4.67 -0.17 -1.07
C ILE A 49 -5.16 0.41 -2.40
N VAL A 50 -4.30 0.53 -3.41
CA VAL A 50 -4.71 1.01 -4.76
C VAL A 50 -5.82 0.13 -5.35
N ARG A 51 -5.71 -1.19 -5.20
CA ARG A 51 -6.72 -2.13 -5.69
C ARG A 51 -8.00 -2.05 -4.89
N THR A 52 -7.93 -1.90 -3.58
CA THR A 52 -9.10 -1.67 -2.71
C THR A 52 -9.84 -0.42 -3.16
N CYS A 53 -9.15 0.73 -3.31
CA CYS A 53 -9.76 1.97 -3.80
C CYS A 53 -10.42 1.77 -5.17
N SER A 54 -9.76 1.04 -6.07
CA SER A 54 -10.32 0.77 -7.40
C SER A 54 -11.59 -0.10 -7.34
N HIS A 55 -11.64 -1.10 -6.46
CA HIS A 55 -12.78 -2.00 -6.32
C HIS A 55 -13.95 -1.40 -5.53
N LEU A 56 -13.66 -0.50 -4.59
CA LEU A 56 -14.68 0.32 -3.92
C LEU A 56 -15.37 1.31 -4.85
N LYS A 57 -14.83 1.50 -6.07
CA LYS A 57 -15.35 2.46 -7.05
C LYS A 57 -15.46 3.87 -6.44
N LEU A 58 -14.36 4.31 -5.81
CA LEU A 58 -14.27 5.66 -5.26
C LEU A 58 -14.67 6.69 -6.34
N GLN A 59 -15.44 7.69 -5.95
CA GLN A 59 -15.97 8.70 -6.86
C GLN A 59 -14.94 9.79 -7.16
N GLY A 60 -14.15 10.14 -6.15
CA GLY A 60 -13.14 11.17 -6.20
C GLY A 60 -11.75 10.68 -6.61
N PRO A 61 -10.86 11.61 -6.97
CA PRO A 61 -9.44 11.33 -7.08
C PRO A 61 -8.83 10.81 -5.78
N PHE A 62 -7.87 9.88 -5.94
CA PHE A 62 -7.04 9.39 -4.85
C PHE A 62 -5.57 9.24 -5.26
N ALA A 63 -4.69 9.27 -4.26
CA ALA A 63 -3.26 8.98 -4.41
C ALA A 63 -2.78 8.07 -3.27
N VAL A 64 -1.84 7.18 -3.58
CA VAL A 64 -1.24 6.26 -2.61
C VAL A 64 0.27 6.38 -2.67
N GLN A 65 0.90 6.58 -1.52
CA GLN A 65 2.35 6.68 -1.36
C GLN A 65 2.84 5.75 -0.25
N PRO A 66 3.74 4.79 -0.56
CA PRO A 66 4.52 4.13 0.47
C PRO A 66 5.56 5.12 1.03
N SER A 67 5.72 5.11 2.35
CA SER A 67 6.70 5.94 3.05
C SER A 67 7.29 5.18 4.23
N ARG A 68 8.38 5.73 4.78
CA ARG A 68 8.98 5.27 6.03
C ARG A 68 9.10 6.45 6.97
N GLU A 69 8.50 6.32 8.14
CA GLU A 69 8.54 7.33 9.18
C GLU A 69 9.25 6.73 10.39
N GLY A 70 10.52 7.14 10.58
CA GLY A 70 11.39 6.52 11.58
C GLY A 70 11.59 5.02 11.33
N ASN A 71 11.11 4.19 12.27
CA ASN A 71 11.13 2.72 12.18
C ASN A 71 9.83 2.13 11.62
N SER A 72 8.81 2.94 11.40
CA SER A 72 7.52 2.51 10.89
C SER A 72 7.48 2.54 9.37
N LEU A 73 6.94 1.47 8.78
CA LEU A 73 6.66 1.36 7.37
C LEU A 73 5.19 1.70 7.17
N ILE A 74 4.89 2.72 6.38
CA ILE A 74 3.52 3.22 6.26
C ILE A 74 3.09 3.33 4.80
N ILE A 75 1.79 3.13 4.56
CA ILE A 75 1.12 3.50 3.32
C ILE A 75 0.20 4.66 3.61
N GLN A 76 0.45 5.78 2.93
CA GLN A 76 -0.41 6.94 3.00
C GLN A 76 -1.34 6.92 1.79
N CYS A 77 -2.64 7.12 2.01
CA CYS A 77 -3.67 7.18 0.98
C CYS A 77 -4.47 8.46 1.17
N VAL A 78 -4.47 9.32 0.17
CA VAL A 78 -5.24 10.56 0.18
C VAL A 78 -6.42 10.41 -0.76
N VAL A 79 -7.59 10.85 -0.30
CA VAL A 79 -8.83 10.95 -1.08
C VAL A 79 -9.39 12.36 -0.94
N THR A 80 -10.17 12.78 -1.91
CA THR A 80 -10.74 14.15 -1.96
C THR A 80 -12.19 14.21 -1.50
N GLU A 81 -12.93 13.11 -1.62
CA GLU A 81 -14.35 13.04 -1.25
C GLU A 81 -14.54 12.45 0.15
N HIS A 82 -15.40 13.08 0.95
CA HIS A 82 -15.69 12.63 2.31
C HIS A 82 -16.33 11.23 2.34
N GLU A 83 -17.21 10.93 1.38
CA GLU A 83 -17.84 9.59 1.29
C GLU A 83 -16.82 8.49 0.99
N ASP A 84 -15.83 8.78 0.14
CA ASP A 84 -14.77 7.84 -0.18
C ASP A 84 -13.85 7.59 1.02
N PHE A 85 -13.57 8.64 1.79
CA PHE A 85 -12.86 8.54 3.07
C PHE A 85 -13.60 7.65 4.07
N ALA A 86 -14.92 7.86 4.22
CA ALA A 86 -15.75 7.04 5.11
C ALA A 86 -15.75 5.57 4.68
N ARG A 87 -16.01 5.28 3.40
CA ARG A 87 -16.04 3.91 2.86
C ARG A 87 -14.70 3.19 3.02
N LEU A 88 -13.59 3.86 2.69
CA LEU A 88 -12.27 3.25 2.85
C LEU A 88 -11.95 3.01 4.34
N GLY A 89 -12.33 3.95 5.21
CA GLY A 89 -12.18 3.81 6.66
C GLY A 89 -13.07 2.73 7.27
N GLU A 90 -14.24 2.42 6.71
CA GLU A 90 -15.08 1.30 7.17
C GLU A 90 -14.45 -0.05 6.87
N VAL A 91 -13.79 -0.20 5.71
CA VAL A 91 -13.12 -1.44 5.31
C VAL A 91 -11.81 -1.63 6.06
N ALA A 92 -10.98 -0.59 6.13
CA ALA A 92 -9.67 -0.66 6.79
C ALA A 92 -9.77 -0.60 8.32
N GLY A 93 -10.87 -0.04 8.85
CA GLY A 93 -11.01 0.31 10.25
C GLY A 93 -10.10 1.48 10.65
N GLY A 94 -9.57 1.40 11.86
CA GLY A 94 -8.69 2.43 12.43
C GLY A 94 -9.39 3.45 13.31
N TYR A 95 -8.61 4.39 13.81
CA TYR A 95 -9.05 5.47 14.68
C TYR A 95 -8.79 6.83 14.03
N GLU A 96 -9.62 7.81 14.37
CA GLU A 96 -9.50 9.16 13.86
C GLU A 96 -8.44 9.95 14.63
N ILE A 97 -7.72 10.82 13.91
CA ILE A 97 -6.67 11.69 14.44
C ILE A 97 -7.21 13.11 14.48
N GLU A 98 -7.57 13.57 15.68
CA GLU A 98 -8.22 14.88 15.88
C GLU A 98 -7.31 16.07 15.53
N ALA A 99 -6.00 15.97 15.79
CA ALA A 99 -5.04 17.04 15.54
C ALA A 99 -4.37 16.88 14.16
N SER A 100 -5.11 17.21 13.10
CA SER A 100 -4.65 17.04 11.72
C SER A 100 -4.81 18.31 10.89
N LEU A 101 -3.88 18.51 9.94
CA LEU A 101 -3.99 19.54 8.89
C LEU A 101 -4.93 19.10 7.75
N TRP A 102 -5.33 17.83 7.73
CA TRP A 102 -6.23 17.24 6.75
C TRP A 102 -7.69 17.43 7.16
N CYS A 103 -8.62 17.50 6.20
CA CYS A 103 -10.07 17.58 6.48
C CYS A 103 -10.57 16.42 7.36
N GLY A 104 -9.91 15.27 7.26
CA GLY A 104 -10.05 14.15 8.17
C GLY A 104 -8.84 13.25 8.04
N HIS A 105 -8.46 12.61 9.15
CA HIS A 105 -7.27 11.77 9.20
C HIS A 105 -7.58 10.51 10.00
N ARG A 106 -7.34 9.35 9.40
CA ARG A 106 -7.43 8.05 10.10
C ARG A 106 -6.11 7.30 10.04
N HIS A 107 -5.84 6.59 11.13
CA HIS A 107 -4.70 5.69 11.23
C HIS A 107 -5.18 4.28 11.57
N PHE A 108 -4.63 3.28 10.88
CA PHE A 108 -4.89 1.87 11.17
C PHE A 108 -3.61 1.04 11.06
N LEU A 109 -3.61 -0.11 11.74
CA LEU A 109 -2.56 -1.12 11.62
C LEU A 109 -2.92 -2.10 10.50
N LEU A 110 -2.05 -2.21 9.51
CA LEU A 110 -2.11 -3.22 8.47
C LEU A 110 -1.47 -4.51 8.97
N ASP A 111 -2.25 -5.25 9.76
CA ASP A 111 -1.96 -6.61 10.21
C ASP A 111 -2.64 -7.67 9.31
N ASN A 112 -2.59 -8.93 9.71
CA ASN A 112 -3.21 -10.02 8.94
C ASN A 112 -4.73 -9.90 8.84
N ALA A 113 -5.42 -9.42 9.88
CA ALA A 113 -6.88 -9.30 9.85
C ALA A 113 -7.32 -8.17 8.91
N THR A 114 -6.69 -7.00 9.02
CA THR A 114 -6.93 -5.87 8.11
C THR A 114 -6.54 -6.21 6.68
N HIS A 115 -5.45 -6.97 6.50
CA HIS A 115 -5.04 -7.49 5.20
C HIS A 115 -6.12 -8.33 4.53
N GLU A 116 -6.69 -9.31 5.25
CA GLU A 116 -7.76 -10.16 4.71
C GLU A 116 -9.04 -9.35 4.40
N ALA A 117 -9.40 -8.38 5.25
CA ALA A 117 -10.54 -7.50 5.00
C ALA A 117 -10.35 -6.66 3.71
N LEU A 118 -9.17 -6.08 3.53
CA LEU A 118 -8.82 -5.34 2.32
C LEU A 118 -8.75 -6.25 1.09
N LEU A 119 -8.22 -7.48 1.24
CA LEU A 119 -8.18 -8.46 0.16
C LEU A 119 -9.57 -8.92 -0.28
N ALA A 120 -10.51 -9.06 0.66
CA ALA A 120 -11.89 -9.43 0.35
C ALA A 120 -12.55 -8.40 -0.59
N VAL A 121 -12.15 -7.12 -0.47
CA VAL A 121 -12.60 -6.04 -1.36
C VAL A 121 -11.77 -5.97 -2.65
N ALA A 122 -10.45 -5.98 -2.53
CA ALA A 122 -9.53 -5.82 -3.66
C ALA A 122 -9.52 -7.04 -4.61
N GLY A 123 -9.96 -8.20 -4.14
CA GLY A 123 -9.83 -9.49 -4.80
C GLY A 123 -8.40 -10.04 -4.79
N GLN A 124 -8.23 -11.29 -5.23
CA GLN A 124 -6.91 -11.88 -5.39
C GLN A 124 -6.08 -11.15 -6.47
N PRO A 125 -4.76 -10.96 -6.28
CA PRO A 125 -3.93 -10.32 -7.30
C PRO A 125 -4.09 -11.05 -8.64
N ASP A 126 -4.28 -10.31 -9.73
CA ASP A 126 -4.36 -10.90 -11.06
C ASP A 126 -3.07 -11.69 -11.34
N GLY A 127 -3.16 -13.02 -11.38
CA GLY A 127 -2.02 -13.92 -11.63
C GLY A 127 -1.41 -13.76 -13.03
N ARG A 128 -1.99 -12.92 -13.89
CA ARG A 128 -1.49 -12.63 -15.25
C ARG A 128 -0.18 -11.84 -15.18
N GLY A 129 0.93 -12.57 -15.12
CA GLY A 129 2.28 -12.02 -15.07
C GLY A 129 3.12 -12.56 -13.91
N ALA A 130 2.51 -13.20 -12.91
CA ALA A 130 3.23 -13.88 -11.83
C ALA A 130 4.17 -14.96 -12.39
N GLY A 131 3.70 -15.76 -13.35
CA GLY A 131 4.55 -16.75 -14.03
C GLY A 131 5.62 -16.14 -14.96
N ARG A 132 5.46 -14.90 -15.43
CA ARG A 132 6.53 -14.20 -16.18
C ARG A 132 7.60 -13.66 -15.24
N ARG A 133 7.19 -13.04 -14.12
CA ARG A 133 8.09 -12.55 -13.07
C ARG A 133 8.84 -13.69 -12.38
N ALA A 134 8.16 -14.80 -12.07
CA ALA A 134 8.81 -15.99 -11.53
C ALA A 134 9.86 -16.55 -12.50
N ARG A 135 9.54 -16.65 -13.79
CA ARG A 135 10.50 -17.09 -14.83
C ARG A 135 11.63 -16.09 -15.10
N ALA A 136 11.45 -14.81 -14.80
CA ALA A 136 12.51 -13.80 -14.90
C ALA A 136 13.44 -13.87 -13.67
N ALA A 137 12.87 -13.96 -12.46
CA ALA A 137 13.61 -14.14 -11.21
C ALA A 137 14.39 -15.46 -11.18
N SER A 138 13.83 -16.57 -11.69
CA SER A 138 14.57 -17.83 -11.83
C SER A 138 15.74 -17.70 -12.80
N ARG A 139 15.59 -16.96 -13.90
CA ARG A 139 16.67 -16.72 -14.86
C ARG A 139 17.78 -15.83 -14.28
N GLU A 140 17.44 -14.75 -13.60
CA GLU A 140 18.43 -13.90 -12.90
C GLU A 140 19.18 -14.68 -11.81
N ALA A 141 18.48 -15.54 -11.06
CA ALA A 141 19.11 -16.38 -10.03
C ALA A 141 20.06 -17.42 -10.65
N GLU A 142 19.73 -17.96 -11.81
CA GLU A 142 20.56 -18.93 -12.55
C GLU A 142 21.78 -18.24 -13.19
N GLU A 143 21.61 -17.05 -13.77
CA GLU A 143 22.71 -16.22 -14.28
C GLU A 143 23.68 -15.77 -13.18
N GLN A 144 23.16 -15.45 -11.98
CA GLN A 144 24.01 -15.19 -10.82
C GLN A 144 24.78 -16.43 -10.37
N ARG A 145 24.17 -17.62 -10.34
CA ARG A 145 24.90 -18.86 -10.02
C ARG A 145 26.03 -19.15 -11.01
N HIS A 146 25.83 -18.90 -12.29
CA HIS A 146 26.87 -19.07 -13.31
C HIS A 146 28.00 -18.04 -13.21
N ARG A 147 27.71 -16.80 -12.80
CA ARG A 147 28.72 -15.74 -12.65
C ARG A 147 29.65 -15.93 -11.45
N TRP A 148 29.21 -16.63 -10.41
CA TRP A 148 29.99 -16.87 -9.18
C TRP A 148 30.47 -18.33 -9.02
N GLY A 149 30.18 -19.20 -9.98
CA GLY A 149 30.60 -20.61 -9.99
C GLY A 149 31.84 -20.90 -10.83
N HIS A 150 32.64 -19.88 -11.15
CA HIS A 150 33.87 -20.02 -11.93
C HIS A 150 35.03 -19.42 -11.12
N ASP A 151 35.44 -20.13 -10.08
CA ASP A 151 36.80 -20.11 -9.53
C ASP A 151 37.51 -21.40 -9.96
#